data_AF-A0A953UIT9-F1
#
_entry.id   AF-A0A953UIT9-F1
#
_cell.length_a   1.000
_cell.length_b   1.000
_cell.length_c   1.000
_cell.angle_alpha   90.00
_cell.angle_beta   90.00
_cell.angle_gamma   90.00
#
_symmetry.space_group_name_H-M   'P 1'
#
loop_
_entity.id
_entity.type
_entity.pdbx_description
1 polymer ?
#
loop_
_entity_poly.entity_id
_entity_poly.type
_entity_poly.pdbx_seq_one_letter_code
_entity_poly.pdbx_strand_id
1 'polypeptide(L)' 'MRPLLLETLVDRPYSGICYRAANWFLVGQTQGRGGMDRTHQAHRSRKDILLYPLETRWRQRLCQLTPLPSRHALIGEVP' A
#
# COMPACT_ATOMS: atom_id res chain seq x y z
N MET A 1 -7.68 13.93 -9.83
CA MET A 1 -7.66 12.90 -8.78
C MET A 1 -7.22 13.54 -7.47
N ARG A 2 -7.76 13.13 -6.31
CA ARG A 2 -7.38 13.65 -4.98
C ARG A 2 -6.68 12.53 -4.19
N PRO A 3 -5.48 12.75 -3.62
CA PRO A 3 -4.81 11.75 -2.78
C PRO A 3 -5.60 11.52 -1.48
N LEU A 4 -5.63 10.28 -1.01
CA LEU A 4 -6.40 9.86 0.18
C LEU A 4 -5.53 9.60 1.41
N LEU A 5 -4.26 9.22 1.21
CA LEU A 5 -3.27 8.99 2.25
C LEU A 5 -1.86 9.23 1.70
N LEU A 6 -0.90 9.40 2.59
CA LEU A 6 0.54 9.38 2.30
C LEU A 6 1.16 8.12 2.91
N GLU A 7 2.18 7.58 2.25
CA GLU A 7 3.01 6.50 2.77
C GLU A 7 4.48 6.93 2.82
N THR A 8 5.22 6.39 3.78
CA THR A 8 6.67 6.56 3.87
C THR A 8 7.32 5.27 4.39
N LEU A 9 8.59 5.08 4.04
CA LEU A 9 9.38 3.91 4.40
C LEU A 9 10.57 4.34 5.27
N VAL A 10 10.61 3.85 6.49
CA VAL A 10 11.70 4.13 7.43
C VAL A 10 12.65 2.94 7.48
N ASP A 11 13.91 3.18 7.15
CA ASP A 11 14.95 2.17 7.24
C ASP A 11 15.41 1.96 8.68
N ARG A 12 15.93 0.78 8.99
CA ARG A 12 16.60 0.55 10.28
C ARG A 12 18.05 1.04 10.19
N PRO A 13 18.58 1.70 11.23
CA PRO A 13 18.16 1.64 12.64
C PRO A 13 17.17 2.73 13.09
N TYR A 14 16.62 3.54 12.18
CA TYR A 14 15.77 4.67 12.57
C TYR A 14 14.40 4.18 13.08
N SER A 15 13.93 4.78 14.18
CA SER A 15 12.64 4.44 14.81
C SER A 15 11.43 5.16 14.19
N GLY A 16 11.69 6.16 13.34
CA GLY A 16 10.64 6.98 12.72
C GLY A 16 9.89 7.88 13.71
N ILE A 17 10.52 8.26 14.83
CA ILE A 17 9.89 9.07 15.89
C ILE A 17 9.27 10.37 15.35
N CYS A 18 9.95 11.09 14.45
CA CYS A 18 9.41 12.33 13.88
C CYS A 18 8.08 12.11 13.14
N TYR A 19 7.94 11.00 12.42
CA TYR A 19 6.68 10.64 11.75
C TYR A 19 5.60 10.27 12.77
N ARG A 20 5.94 9.45 13.78
CA ARG A 20 5.00 9.05 14.83
C ARG A 20 4.50 10.26 15.63
N ALA A 21 5.39 11.20 15.94
CA ALA A 21 5.05 12.46 16.60
C ALA A 21 4.12 13.34 15.73
N ALA A 22 4.24 13.24 14.40
CA ALA A 22 3.35 13.89 13.45
C ALA A 22 2.06 13.09 13.15
N ASN A 23 1.67 12.15 14.02
CA ASN A 23 0.47 11.30 13.89
C ASN A 23 0.49 10.31 12.71
N TRP A 24 1.67 9.92 12.24
CA TRP A 24 1.79 8.79 11.31
C TRP A 24 1.67 7.47 12.07
N PHE A 25 1.00 6.48 11.48
CA PHE A 25 0.78 5.17 12.10
C PHE A 25 1.57 4.08 11.37
N LEU A 26 2.26 3.23 12.15
CA LEU A 26 2.94 2.04 11.65
C LEU A 26 1.89 0.99 11.23
N VAL A 27 1.99 0.50 10.00
CA VAL A 27 1.07 -0.53 9.47
C VAL A 27 1.73 -1.87 9.20
N GLY A 28 3.05 -1.94 9.26
CA GLY A 28 3.80 -3.17 9.02
C GLY A 28 5.19 -2.89 8.50
N GLN A 29 5.78 -3.89 7.85
CA GLN A 29 7.12 -3.84 7.30
C GLN A 29 7.15 -4.34 5.86
N THR A 30 8.05 -3.76 5.06
CA THR A 30 8.35 -4.32 3.75
C THR A 30 8.97 -5.71 3.90
N GLN A 31 8.91 -6.49 2.82
CA GLN A 31 9.47 -7.84 2.79
C GLN A 31 10.97 -7.87 2.45
N GLY A 32 11.64 -6.72 2.35
CA GLY A 32 13.04 -6.67 1.92
C GLY A 32 13.24 -7.00 0.43
N ARG A 33 12.18 -6.90 -0.37
CA ARG A 33 12.20 -7.18 -1.81
C ARG A 33 12.31 -5.88 -2.60
N GLY A 34 13.29 -5.82 -3.50
CA GLY A 34 13.37 -4.75 -4.49
C GLY A 34 12.54 -5.09 -5.73
N GLY A 35 12.24 -4.09 -6.57
CA GLY A 35 11.48 -4.30 -7.82
C GLY A 35 12.13 -5.30 -8.80
N MET A 36 13.42 -5.57 -8.66
CA MET A 36 14.18 -6.54 -9.46
C MET A 36 14.52 -7.83 -8.71
N ASP A 37 13.84 -8.14 -7.60
CA ASP A 37 14.05 -9.38 -6.84
C ASP A 37 13.40 -10.59 -7.53
N ARG A 38 13.99 -11.02 -8.65
CA ARG A 38 13.54 -12.13 -9.51
C ARG A 38 13.76 -13.49 -8.87
N THR A 39 14.73 -13.60 -7.95
CA THR A 39 15.09 -14.84 -7.26
C THR A 39 14.41 -15.00 -5.91
N HIS A 40 13.55 -14.04 -5.52
CA HIS A 40 12.83 -14.04 -4.24
C HIS A 40 13.75 -14.12 -3.02
N GLN A 41 14.98 -13.62 -3.15
CA GLN A 41 16.00 -13.71 -2.11
C GLN A 41 15.85 -12.62 -1.05
N ALA A 42 15.04 -11.59 -1.30
CA ALA A 42 14.77 -10.52 -0.34
C ALA A 42 16.06 -9.87 0.23
N HIS A 43 17.06 -9.63 -0.63
CA HIS A 43 18.37 -9.10 -0.23
C HIS A 43 18.36 -7.65 0.29
N ARG A 44 17.22 -6.95 0.33
CA ARG A 44 17.15 -5.57 0.85
C ARG A 44 16.68 -5.57 2.30
N SER A 45 17.02 -4.50 3.03
CA SER A 45 16.51 -4.30 4.38
C SER A 45 14.98 -4.22 4.38
N ARG A 46 14.36 -4.86 5.37
CA ARG A 46 12.95 -4.63 5.71
C ARG A 46 12.83 -3.24 6.31
N LYS A 47 11.89 -2.45 5.79
CA LYS A 47 11.61 -1.06 6.20
C LYS A 47 10.26 -1.01 6.90
N ASP A 48 10.15 -0.17 7.92
CA ASP A 48 8.86 0.14 8.54
C ASP A 48 8.00 0.95 7.57
N ILE A 49 6.74 0.58 7.43
CA ILE A 49 5.76 1.28 6.60
C ILE A 49 4.90 2.13 7.53
N LEU A 50 4.98 3.45 7.38
CA LEU A 50 4.11 4.38 8.10
C LEU A 50 3.17 5.08 7.12
N LEU A 51 1.92 5.25 7.54
CA LEU A 51 0.91 5.95 6.77
C LEU A 51 0.42 7.20 7.50
N TYR A 52 0.01 8.20 6.74
CA TYR A 52 -0.70 9.37 7.23
C TYR A 52 -1.99 9.59 6.43
N PRO A 53 -3.16 9.69 7.07
CA PRO A 53 -4.43 9.78 6.36
C PRO A 53 -4.70 11.25 5.97
N LEU A 54 -5.02 11.50 4.70
CA LEU A 54 -5.44 12.83 4.22
C LEU A 54 -6.97 12.99 4.19
N GLU A 55 -7.68 11.88 4.31
CA GLU A 55 -9.13 11.79 4.25
C GLU A 55 -9.63 10.81 5.32
N THR A 56 -10.66 11.15 6.09
CA THR A 56 -11.13 10.33 7.22
C THR A 56 -11.55 8.91 6.79
N ARG A 57 -12.19 8.78 5.62
CA ARG A 57 -12.69 7.50 5.08
C ARG A 57 -11.75 6.89 4.03
N TRP A 58 -10.45 7.14 4.14
CA TRP A 58 -9.45 6.68 3.16
C TRP A 58 -9.48 5.16 2.94
N ARG A 59 -9.65 4.35 4.01
CA ARG A 59 -9.71 2.87 3.91
C ARG A 59 -10.88 2.44 3.06
N GLN A 60 -12.08 2.94 3.36
CA GLN A 60 -13.29 2.59 2.60
C GLN A 60 -13.12 2.99 1.14
N ARG A 61 -12.59 4.18 0.86
CA ARG A 61 -12.43 4.66 -0.51
C ARG A 61 -11.37 3.90 -1.31
N LEU A 62 -10.28 3.45 -0.67
CA LEU A 62 -9.25 2.64 -1.34
C LEU A 62 -9.64 1.15 -1.47
N CYS A 63 -10.34 0.61 -0.48
CA CYS A 63 -10.77 -0.80 -0.44
C CYS A 63 -12.17 -1.01 -1.02
N GLN A 64 -12.82 0.03 -1.52
CA GLN A 64 -13.95 -0.08 -2.43
C GLN A 64 -13.44 -0.74 -3.71
N LEU A 65 -13.35 -2.06 -3.70
CA LEU A 65 -13.34 -2.86 -4.91
C LEU A 65 -14.61 -2.47 -5.67
N THR A 66 -14.48 -1.65 -6.71
CA THR A 66 -15.45 -1.76 -7.80
C THR A 66 -15.28 -3.19 -8.29
N PRO A 67 -16.28 -4.07 -8.18
CA PRO A 67 -16.20 -5.35 -8.85
C PRO A 67 -15.95 -5.01 -10.32
N LEU A 68 -14.80 -5.41 -10.85
CA LEU A 68 -14.62 -5.37 -12.30
C LEU A 68 -15.81 -6.16 -12.86
N PRO A 69 -16.58 -5.61 -13.81
CA PRO A 69 -17.62 -6.40 -14.45
C PRO A 69 -16.93 -7.67 -14.97
N SER A 70 -17.43 -8.82 -14.54
CA SER A 70 -16.90 -10.12 -14.91
C SER A 70 -16.68 -10.13 -16.42
N ARG A 71 -15.44 -10.36 -16.88
CA ARG A 71 -15.07 -10.38 -18.31
C ARG A 71 -15.92 -11.35 -19.15
N HIS A 72 -16.58 -12.30 -18.48
CA HIS A 72 -17.56 -13.23 -19.07
C HIS A 72 -18.92 -12.61 -19.43
N ALA A 73 -19.27 -11.42 -18.92
CA ALA A 73 -20.53 -10.75 -19.26
C ALA A 73 -20.49 -9.96 -20.58
N LEU A 74 -19.34 -9.94 -21.27
CA LEU A 74 -19.16 -9.22 -22.55
C LEU A 74 -19.00 -10.15 -23.76
N ILE A 75 -19.22 -11.46 -23.61
CA ILE A 75 -19.13 -12.41 -24.72
C ILE A 75 -20.49 -13.10 -24.90
N GLY A 76 -21.39 -12.40 -25.60
CA GLY A 76 -22.48 -12.97 -26.40
C GLY A 76 -23.60 -13.70 -25.66
N GLU A 77 -24.73 -13.02 -25.47
CA GLU A 77 -25.98 -13.67 -25.87
C GLU A 77 -26.00 -13.67 -27.40
N VAL A 78 -25.99 -14.86 -27.99
CA VAL A 78 -26.31 -15.12 -29.39
C VAL A 78 -27.48 -16.12 -29.36
N PRO A 79 -28.52 -15.95 -30.20
CA PRO A 79 -29.79 -16.69 -30.10
C PRO A 79 -29.66 -18.22 -30.16
#